data_AF-A0A9E5GDD7-F1
#
_entry.id   AF-A0A9E5GDD7-F1
#
_cell.length_a   1.000
_cell.length_b   1.000
_cell.length_c   1.000
_cell.angle_alpha   90.00
_cell.angle_beta   90.00
_cell.angle_gamma   90.00
#
_symmetry.space_group_name_H-M   'P 1'
#
loop_
_entity.id
_entity.type
_entity.pdbx_description
1 polymer ?
#
loop_
_entity_poly.entity_id
_entity_poly.type
_entity_poly.pdbx_seq_one_letter_code
_entity_poly.pdbx_strand_id
1 'polypeptide(L)'
;MIRIPFEMMKEQLKSVLLKRGMQCSDAELCSTLIAETSLDGVYTHGANRFSVLVKAIDEKVVDVQAHAMLYESFGCFERWNGQGGVGNLNAYACMKRAIALSQEHTIGCVALKNTNHWMRPGTYGLMAAEQDCIGILWTNTIPLMPSWGGLDAKVGNNPLVLAIPAQEGPILVDMAMSLFSYGKLETYAREDCPLPVTGGYDQEGQLTKDAAQILLSKRPLPIGFWKGTSLALALDLIAASLSGGRTTRSVGTLQAETQVSQVFLSFNLCGFSDRKNIEKEIQATLDDLRQSEPVDGNATVRFPGENRQKIRSENLRLGIPVDTTIWQAILAL
;
A
#
# COMPACT_ATOMS: atom_id res chain seq x y z
N MET A 1 -17.63 16.96 -3.63
CA MET A 1 -16.38 16.59 -4.31
C MET A 1 -16.00 17.66 -5.33
N ILE A 2 -14.72 17.98 -5.41
CA ILE A 2 -14.11 18.84 -6.43
C ILE A 2 -13.08 18.03 -7.23
N ARG A 3 -12.71 18.48 -8.43
CA ARG A 3 -11.65 17.84 -9.22
C ARG A 3 -10.42 18.74 -9.30
N ILE A 4 -9.27 18.20 -8.94
CA ILE A 4 -7.98 18.92 -8.88
C ILE A 4 -7.06 18.39 -9.98
N PRO A 5 -6.51 19.24 -10.86
CA PRO A 5 -5.51 18.81 -11.84
C PRO A 5 -4.30 18.15 -11.18
N PHE A 6 -3.75 17.11 -11.81
CA PHE A 6 -2.61 16.35 -11.26
C PHE A 6 -1.42 17.25 -10.87
N GLU A 7 -0.98 18.12 -11.78
CA GLU A 7 0.15 19.02 -11.52
C GLU A 7 -0.15 20.01 -10.38
N MET A 8 -1.39 20.51 -10.28
CA MET A 8 -1.79 21.40 -9.19
C MET A 8 -1.74 20.67 -7.83
N MET A 9 -2.20 19.43 -7.79
CA MET A 9 -2.10 18.60 -6.59
C MET A 9 -0.63 18.39 -6.24
N LYS A 10 0.18 17.88 -7.17
CA LYS A 10 1.61 17.59 -6.95
C LYS A 10 2.36 18.81 -6.42
N GLU A 11 2.23 19.97 -7.08
CA GLU A 11 2.92 21.20 -6.69
C GLU A 11 2.49 21.70 -5.30
N GLN A 12 1.19 21.61 -4.97
CA GLN A 12 0.72 21.96 -3.63
C GLN A 12 1.34 21.04 -2.56
N LEU A 13 1.32 19.72 -2.78
CA LEU A 13 1.91 18.76 -1.84
C LEU A 13 3.42 19.01 -1.68
N LYS A 14 4.14 19.23 -2.79
CA LYS A 14 5.58 19.54 -2.81
C LYS A 14 5.89 20.79 -2.01
N SER A 15 5.14 21.87 -2.23
CA SER A 15 5.32 23.15 -1.50
C SER A 15 5.20 22.97 0.01
N VAL A 16 4.21 22.19 0.46
CA VAL A 16 4.00 21.88 1.88
C VAL A 16 5.18 21.09 2.48
N LEU A 17 5.76 20.14 1.73
CA LEU A 17 6.92 19.35 2.15
C LEU A 17 8.21 20.19 2.20
N LEU A 18 8.42 21.07 1.21
CA LEU A 18 9.57 21.99 1.17
C LEU A 18 9.60 22.93 2.39
N LYS A 19 8.44 23.47 2.78
CA LYS A 19 8.31 24.31 3.98
C LYS A 19 8.72 23.59 5.28
N ARG A 20 8.67 22.26 5.29
CA ARG A 20 9.07 21.40 6.41
C ARG A 20 10.51 20.90 6.31
N GLY A 21 11.29 21.49 5.41
CA GLY A 21 12.72 21.24 5.28
C GLY A 21 13.08 20.02 4.44
N MET A 22 12.12 19.33 3.81
CA MET A 22 12.43 18.23 2.91
C MET A 22 13.27 18.72 1.72
N GLN A 23 14.29 17.96 1.32
CA GLN A 23 15.12 18.29 0.17
C GLN A 23 14.29 18.34 -1.12
N CYS A 24 14.67 19.19 -2.08
CA CYS A 24 13.86 19.45 -3.27
C CYS A 24 13.56 18.19 -4.10
N SER A 25 14.56 17.32 -4.30
CA SER A 25 14.40 16.05 -5.00
C SER A 25 13.46 15.09 -4.28
N ASP A 26 13.54 15.06 -2.95
CA ASP A 26 12.73 14.19 -2.11
C ASP A 26 11.28 14.68 -2.05
N ALA A 27 11.09 16.01 -1.98
CA ALA A 27 9.77 16.62 -2.03
C ALA A 27 9.11 16.39 -3.40
N GLU A 28 9.86 16.48 -4.50
CA GLU A 28 9.36 16.14 -5.85
C GLU A 28 8.92 14.67 -5.92
N LEU A 29 9.78 13.74 -5.49
CA LEU A 29 9.46 12.31 -5.54
C LEU A 29 8.28 11.97 -4.62
N CYS A 30 8.31 12.44 -3.37
CA CYS A 30 7.26 12.15 -2.38
C CYS A 30 5.89 12.69 -2.83
N SER A 31 5.84 13.94 -3.30
CA SER A 31 4.59 14.54 -3.81
C SER A 31 4.09 13.84 -5.07
N THR A 32 4.98 13.46 -5.98
CA THR A 32 4.63 12.68 -7.17
C THR A 32 3.99 11.35 -6.78
N LEU A 33 4.64 10.56 -5.92
CA LEU A 33 4.12 9.25 -5.49
C LEU A 33 2.73 9.34 -4.85
N ILE A 34 2.47 10.39 -4.07
CA ILE A 34 1.17 10.63 -3.41
C ILE A 34 0.12 11.10 -4.41
N ALA A 35 0.48 12.01 -5.32
CA ALA A 35 -0.41 12.50 -6.37
C ALA A 35 -0.79 11.36 -7.33
N GLU A 36 0.16 10.52 -7.74
CA GLU A 36 -0.08 9.37 -8.63
C GLU A 36 -0.95 8.31 -7.98
N THR A 37 -0.78 8.09 -6.68
CA THR A 37 -1.67 7.21 -5.89
C THR A 37 -3.13 7.67 -5.99
N SER A 38 -3.36 8.99 -5.93
CA SER A 38 -4.69 9.57 -6.06
C SER A 38 -5.18 9.54 -7.51
N LEU A 39 -4.28 9.77 -8.47
CA LEU A 39 -4.54 9.69 -9.90
C LEU A 39 -5.04 8.30 -10.31
N ASP A 40 -4.48 7.24 -9.72
CA ASP A 40 -4.87 5.85 -9.94
C ASP A 40 -6.17 5.43 -9.24
N GLY A 41 -6.83 6.34 -8.50
CA GLY A 41 -8.08 6.08 -7.81
C GLY A 41 -7.95 5.54 -6.38
N VAL A 42 -6.74 5.50 -5.82
CA VAL A 42 -6.50 5.03 -4.44
C VAL A 42 -6.42 6.23 -3.50
N TYR A 43 -7.54 6.92 -3.34
CA TYR A 43 -7.60 8.19 -2.60
C TYR A 43 -7.23 8.05 -1.12
N THR A 44 -7.57 6.91 -0.49
CA THR A 44 -7.37 6.64 0.94
C THR A 44 -5.90 6.64 1.38
N HIS A 45 -4.98 6.36 0.45
CA HIS A 45 -3.54 6.34 0.70
C HIS A 45 -2.79 7.39 -0.13
N GLY A 46 -3.52 8.25 -0.83
CA GLY A 46 -3.01 9.40 -1.58
C GLY A 46 -3.25 10.70 -0.80
N ALA A 47 -3.93 11.65 -1.43
CA ALA A 47 -4.23 12.97 -0.86
C ALA A 47 -4.89 12.89 0.52
N ASN A 48 -5.80 11.94 0.76
CA ASN A 48 -6.51 11.80 2.04
C ASN A 48 -5.57 11.51 3.21
N ARG A 49 -4.41 10.89 2.96
CA ARG A 49 -3.43 10.54 3.99
C ARG A 49 -2.27 11.54 4.08
N PHE A 50 -2.23 12.55 3.22
CA PHE A 50 -1.14 13.53 3.19
C PHE A 50 -1.04 14.31 4.51
N SER A 51 -2.16 14.78 5.06
CA SER A 51 -2.16 15.49 6.34
C SER A 51 -1.65 14.62 7.51
N VAL A 52 -1.82 13.30 7.43
CA VAL A 52 -1.27 12.35 8.42
C VAL A 52 0.26 12.27 8.31
N LEU A 53 0.80 12.22 7.09
CA LEU A 53 2.24 12.29 6.86
C LEU A 53 2.81 13.61 7.38
N VAL A 54 2.18 14.73 7.03
CA VAL A 54 2.60 16.06 7.47
C VAL A 54 2.60 16.17 8.99
N LYS A 55 1.55 15.69 9.65
CA LYS A 55 1.51 15.63 11.12
C LYS A 55 2.66 14.81 11.70
N ALA A 56 2.96 13.65 11.13
CA ALA A 56 4.06 12.80 11.59
C ALA A 56 5.44 13.45 11.41
N ILE A 57 5.61 14.30 10.38
CA ILE A 57 6.80 15.14 10.18
C ILE A 57 6.87 16.22 11.26
N ASP A 58 5.76 16.94 11.48
CA ASP A 58 5.68 18.04 12.46
C ASP A 58 5.92 17.52 13.90
N GLU A 59 5.45 16.30 14.20
CA GLU A 59 5.67 15.58 15.47
C GLU A 59 7.03 14.87 15.56
N LYS A 60 7.89 14.99 14.53
CA LYS A 60 9.23 14.37 14.44
C LYS A 60 9.24 12.84 14.55
N VAL A 61 8.11 12.19 14.25
CA VAL A 61 8.01 10.74 14.07
C VAL A 61 8.67 10.32 12.75
N VAL A 62 8.59 11.18 11.75
CA VAL A 62 9.24 11.04 10.44
C VAL A 62 10.38 12.05 10.32
N ASP A 63 11.59 11.57 10.08
CA ASP A 63 12.74 12.41 9.74
C ASP A 63 12.80 12.64 8.23
N VAL A 64 12.64 13.89 7.79
CA VAL A 64 12.66 14.27 6.37
C VAL A 64 14.07 14.33 5.76
N GLN A 65 15.12 14.24 6.57
CA GLN A 65 16.52 14.17 6.10
C GLN A 65 17.06 12.73 6.06
N ALA A 66 16.33 11.76 6.61
CA ALA A 66 16.78 10.38 6.72
C ALA A 66 16.38 9.56 5.49
N HIS A 67 17.33 8.77 4.98
CA HIS A 67 17.13 7.88 3.83
C HIS A 67 17.45 6.44 4.18
N ALA A 68 16.83 5.50 3.49
CA ALA A 68 17.16 4.09 3.60
C ALA A 68 18.61 3.84 3.16
N MET A 69 19.36 3.09 3.97
CA MET A 69 20.74 2.68 3.68
C MET A 69 20.88 1.17 3.74
N LEU A 70 21.75 0.64 2.88
CA LEU A 70 22.21 -0.74 2.96
C LEU A 70 22.89 -0.97 4.32
N TYR A 71 22.51 -2.04 4.99
CA TYR A 71 23.04 -2.46 6.28
C TYR A 71 23.86 -3.75 6.17
N GLU A 72 23.33 -4.77 5.50
CA GLU A 72 24.03 -6.05 5.24
C GLU A 72 23.65 -6.54 3.83
N SER A 73 24.58 -7.22 3.15
CA SER A 73 24.34 -7.81 1.83
C SER A 73 24.71 -9.30 1.83
N PHE A 74 23.85 -10.10 1.20
CA PHE A 74 23.94 -11.55 1.10
C PHE A 74 23.65 -12.00 -0.35
N GLY A 75 24.29 -11.35 -1.33
CA GLY A 75 24.04 -11.59 -2.75
C GLY A 75 22.69 -11.02 -3.18
N CYS A 76 21.77 -11.89 -3.63
CA CYS A 76 20.43 -11.48 -4.06
C CYS A 76 19.51 -10.98 -2.93
N PHE A 77 19.95 -11.07 -1.67
CA PHE A 77 19.23 -10.58 -0.50
C PHE A 77 20.02 -9.48 0.21
N GLU A 78 19.36 -8.38 0.57
CA GLU A 78 19.95 -7.28 1.33
C GLU A 78 19.07 -6.85 2.50
N ARG A 79 19.70 -6.46 3.61
CA ARG A 79 19.06 -5.79 4.74
C ARG A 79 19.34 -4.30 4.68
N TRP A 80 18.31 -3.51 4.87
CA TRP A 80 18.36 -2.06 4.83
C TRP A 80 17.79 -1.46 6.12
N ASN A 81 18.26 -0.26 6.48
CA ASN A 81 17.76 0.51 7.62
C ASN A 81 17.17 1.84 7.11
N GLY A 82 15.90 2.08 7.40
CA GLY A 82 15.15 3.25 6.96
C GLY A 82 15.43 4.52 7.76
N GLN A 83 16.18 4.42 8.87
CA GLN A 83 16.60 5.54 9.71
C GLN A 83 15.47 6.44 10.24
N GLY A 84 14.23 5.94 10.33
CA GLY A 84 13.07 6.77 10.68
C GLY A 84 12.65 7.75 9.57
N GLY A 85 13.13 7.54 8.34
CA GLY A 85 12.86 8.37 7.18
C GLY A 85 11.43 8.31 6.66
N VAL A 86 11.18 9.06 5.60
CA VAL A 86 9.87 9.14 4.92
C VAL A 86 9.55 7.78 4.28
N GLY A 87 8.43 7.17 4.70
CA GLY A 87 8.12 5.78 4.37
C GLY A 87 7.99 5.49 2.87
N ASN A 88 7.40 6.38 2.09
CA ASN A 88 7.26 6.19 0.64
C ASN A 88 8.58 6.33 -0.13
N LEU A 89 9.48 7.22 0.31
CA LEU A 89 10.81 7.37 -0.27
C LEU A 89 11.68 6.14 0.04
N ASN A 90 11.64 5.66 1.28
CA ASN A 90 12.34 4.44 1.68
C ASN A 90 11.84 3.22 0.91
N ALA A 91 10.53 3.07 0.76
CA ALA A 91 9.93 1.98 0.01
C ALA A 91 10.27 2.04 -1.48
N TYR A 92 10.24 3.24 -2.08
CA TYR A 92 10.68 3.46 -3.47
C TYR A 92 12.14 3.02 -3.67
N ALA A 93 13.05 3.45 -2.79
CA ALA A 93 14.46 3.10 -2.87
C ALA A 93 14.69 1.59 -2.73
N CYS A 94 14.02 0.94 -1.77
CA CYS A 94 14.16 -0.50 -1.53
C CYS A 94 13.59 -1.33 -2.69
N MET A 95 12.44 -0.95 -3.25
CA MET A 95 11.89 -1.65 -4.40
C MET A 95 12.76 -1.48 -5.64
N LYS A 96 13.25 -0.27 -5.91
CA LYS A 96 14.21 -0.01 -6.98
C LYS A 96 15.46 -0.91 -6.84
N ARG A 97 15.95 -1.08 -5.60
CA ARG A 97 17.07 -2.00 -5.34
C ARG A 97 16.70 -3.46 -5.56
N ALA A 98 15.53 -3.91 -5.10
CA ALA A 98 15.07 -5.28 -5.32
C ALA A 98 14.96 -5.62 -6.82
N ILE A 99 14.46 -4.69 -7.64
CA ILE A 99 14.43 -4.83 -9.10
C ILE A 99 15.85 -4.98 -9.64
N ALA A 100 16.77 -4.09 -9.26
CA ALA A 100 18.17 -4.15 -9.71
C ALA A 100 18.85 -5.49 -9.34
N LEU A 101 18.66 -5.98 -8.12
CA LEU A 101 19.15 -7.29 -7.69
C LEU A 101 18.55 -8.43 -8.52
N SER A 102 17.25 -8.36 -8.82
CA SER A 102 16.59 -9.38 -9.65
C SER A 102 17.06 -9.39 -11.10
N GLN A 103 17.53 -8.25 -11.62
CA GLN A 103 18.12 -8.18 -12.96
C GLN A 103 19.51 -8.85 -13.00
N GLU A 104 20.24 -8.84 -11.89
CA GLU A 104 21.54 -9.50 -11.76
C GLU A 104 21.42 -11.00 -11.42
N HIS A 105 20.45 -11.37 -10.57
CA HIS A 105 20.38 -12.70 -9.96
C HIS A 105 19.08 -13.45 -10.24
N THR A 106 18.24 -12.97 -11.16
CA THR A 106 16.86 -13.43 -11.43
C THR A 106 15.87 -13.11 -10.30
N ILE A 107 16.31 -13.19 -9.04
CA ILE A 107 15.56 -12.82 -7.84
C ILE A 107 16.29 -11.71 -7.08
N GLY A 108 15.55 -10.78 -6.50
CA GLY A 108 16.09 -9.74 -5.65
C GLY A 108 15.20 -9.51 -4.44
N CYS A 109 15.77 -9.49 -3.25
CA CYS A 109 15.04 -9.32 -2.00
C CYS A 109 15.68 -8.24 -1.14
N VAL A 110 14.90 -7.26 -0.73
CA VAL A 110 15.30 -6.21 0.23
C VAL A 110 14.39 -6.27 1.44
N ALA A 111 14.97 -6.45 2.63
CA ALA A 111 14.26 -6.35 3.89
C ALA A 111 14.67 -5.08 4.64
N LEU A 112 13.69 -4.23 4.92
CA LEU A 112 13.87 -2.90 5.49
C LEU A 112 13.34 -2.87 6.93
N LYS A 113 14.16 -2.40 7.88
CA LYS A 113 13.73 -2.09 9.25
C LYS A 113 13.72 -0.58 9.49
N ASN A 114 13.12 -0.16 10.60
CA ASN A 114 13.24 1.21 11.10
C ASN A 114 12.75 2.26 10.07
N THR A 115 11.59 2.02 9.47
CA THR A 115 10.95 2.94 8.51
C THR A 115 9.56 3.35 9.00
N ASN A 116 8.87 4.20 8.23
CA ASN A 116 7.51 4.69 8.51
C ASN A 116 6.50 4.17 7.48
N HIS A 117 5.23 4.53 7.68
CA HIS A 117 4.13 4.15 6.79
C HIS A 117 4.42 4.52 5.31
N TRP A 118 4.37 3.53 4.42
CA TRP A 118 4.77 3.63 3.01
C TRP A 118 3.69 4.10 2.03
N MET A 119 2.62 4.71 2.56
CA MET A 119 1.46 5.18 1.79
C MET A 119 0.77 4.04 1.04
N ARG A 120 0.88 3.97 -0.30
CA ARG A 120 0.30 2.90 -1.12
C ARG A 120 1.38 1.91 -1.56
N PRO A 121 1.35 0.66 -1.10
CA PRO A 121 2.34 -0.32 -1.52
C PRO A 121 2.17 -0.80 -2.96
N GLY A 122 0.94 -0.79 -3.50
CA GLY A 122 0.70 -1.13 -4.90
C GLY A 122 1.52 -0.29 -5.88
N THR A 123 1.93 0.94 -5.51
CA THR A 123 2.83 1.79 -6.31
C THR A 123 4.17 1.11 -6.57
N TYR A 124 4.76 0.46 -5.56
CA TYR A 124 6.07 -0.19 -5.71
C TYR A 124 5.93 -1.56 -6.40
N GLY A 125 4.81 -2.26 -6.23
CA GLY A 125 4.49 -3.44 -7.03
C GLY A 125 4.43 -3.11 -8.53
N LEU A 126 3.78 -2.00 -8.89
CA LEU A 126 3.73 -1.52 -10.27
C LEU A 126 5.11 -1.18 -10.83
N MET A 127 6.01 -0.58 -10.03
CA MET A 127 7.40 -0.34 -10.44
C MET A 127 8.11 -1.61 -10.87
N ALA A 128 7.88 -2.75 -10.21
CA ALA A 128 8.44 -4.04 -10.65
C ALA A 128 7.81 -4.51 -11.96
N ALA A 129 6.47 -4.51 -12.03
CA ALA A 129 5.77 -5.00 -13.20
C ALA A 129 6.09 -4.19 -14.47
N GLU A 130 6.31 -2.88 -14.33
CA GLU A 130 6.75 -2.00 -15.43
C GLU A 130 8.18 -2.31 -15.92
N GLN A 131 8.97 -3.05 -15.13
CA GLN A 131 10.33 -3.52 -15.47
C GLN A 131 10.35 -5.01 -15.82
N ASP A 132 9.21 -5.57 -16.22
CA ASP A 132 9.02 -7.00 -16.52
C ASP A 132 9.42 -7.94 -15.36
N CYS A 133 9.20 -7.45 -14.13
CA CYS A 133 9.46 -8.19 -12.91
C CYS A 133 8.16 -8.48 -12.16
N ILE A 134 8.02 -9.67 -11.57
CA ILE A 134 6.98 -9.93 -10.57
C ILE A 134 7.40 -9.25 -9.27
N GLY A 135 6.52 -8.43 -8.70
CA GLY A 135 6.71 -7.77 -7.41
C GLY A 135 5.89 -8.43 -6.30
N ILE A 136 6.53 -8.80 -5.20
CA ILE A 136 5.86 -9.28 -3.97
C ILE A 136 6.38 -8.44 -2.81
N LEU A 137 5.49 -7.73 -2.12
CA LEU A 137 5.91 -6.86 -1.02
C LEU A 137 4.85 -6.75 0.06
N TRP A 138 5.30 -6.58 1.30
CA TRP A 138 4.43 -6.40 2.45
C TRP A 138 5.12 -5.59 3.55
N THR A 139 4.33 -5.08 4.48
CA THR A 139 4.77 -4.39 5.70
C THR A 139 4.11 -5.00 6.91
N ASN A 140 4.70 -4.84 8.09
CA ASN A 140 3.93 -4.89 9.32
C ASN A 140 3.43 -3.50 9.76
N THR A 141 2.55 -3.46 10.77
CA THR A 141 1.92 -2.24 11.32
C THR A 141 1.89 -2.28 12.85
N ILE A 142 1.29 -1.29 13.52
CA ILE A 142 0.83 -1.49 14.90
C ILE A 142 -0.28 -2.56 14.95
N PRO A 143 -0.61 -3.11 16.13
CA PRO A 143 -1.79 -3.96 16.28
C PRO A 143 -3.05 -3.18 15.90
N LEU A 144 -3.72 -3.62 14.84
CA LEU A 144 -4.92 -2.96 14.27
C LEU A 144 -6.12 -3.89 14.16
N MET A 145 -5.92 -5.19 14.39
CA MET A 145 -6.96 -6.18 14.17
C MET A 145 -6.93 -7.25 15.27
N PRO A 146 -8.10 -7.70 15.74
CA PRO A 146 -8.16 -8.85 16.65
C PRO A 146 -7.70 -10.11 15.93
N SER A 147 -7.04 -11.00 16.66
CA SER A 147 -6.84 -12.36 16.17
C SER A 147 -8.19 -13.07 16.08
N TRP A 148 -8.36 -14.00 15.13
CA TRP A 148 -9.58 -14.82 15.08
C TRP A 148 -9.84 -15.51 16.43
N GLY A 149 -11.04 -15.29 16.98
CA GLY A 149 -11.42 -15.75 18.33
C GLY A 149 -11.03 -14.82 19.49
N GLY A 150 -10.25 -13.76 19.23
CA GLY A 150 -9.89 -12.72 20.19
C GLY A 150 -10.76 -11.47 20.09
N LEU A 151 -10.70 -10.63 21.13
CA LEU A 151 -11.42 -9.35 21.19
C LEU A 151 -10.50 -8.15 20.94
N ASP A 152 -9.26 -8.23 21.43
CA ASP A 152 -8.29 -7.16 21.43
C ASP A 152 -7.37 -7.20 20.21
N ALA A 153 -7.00 -6.02 19.71
CA ALA A 153 -6.11 -5.90 18.57
C ALA A 153 -4.70 -6.42 18.93
N LYS A 154 -4.26 -7.46 18.22
CA LYS A 154 -2.94 -8.11 18.44
C LYS A 154 -2.15 -8.32 17.16
N VAL A 155 -2.83 -8.37 16.02
CA VAL A 155 -2.18 -8.51 14.71
C VAL A 155 -2.32 -7.21 13.93
N GLY A 156 -1.36 -6.94 13.07
CA GLY A 156 -1.38 -5.78 12.21
C GLY A 156 -2.29 -6.01 11.01
N ASN A 157 -2.58 -4.93 10.28
CA ASN A 157 -3.33 -5.03 9.03
C ASN A 157 -2.46 -5.53 7.86
N ASN A 158 -1.14 -5.45 8.04
CA ASN A 158 -0.07 -6.09 7.28
C ASN A 158 -0.37 -6.32 5.79
N PRO A 159 -0.57 -5.24 5.01
CA PRO A 159 -0.99 -5.36 3.63
C PRO A 159 0.03 -6.13 2.79
N LEU A 160 -0.48 -6.95 1.88
CA LEU A 160 0.27 -7.74 0.92
C LEU A 160 -0.02 -7.24 -0.49
N VAL A 161 1.04 -7.04 -1.26
CA VAL A 161 0.98 -6.69 -2.67
C VAL A 161 1.60 -7.78 -3.52
N LEU A 162 0.89 -8.15 -4.58
CA LEU A 162 1.35 -9.03 -5.64
C LEU A 162 1.13 -8.30 -6.98
N ALA A 163 2.20 -8.06 -7.70
CA ALA A 163 2.19 -7.40 -9.00
C ALA A 163 2.81 -8.32 -10.05
N ILE A 164 2.06 -8.61 -11.12
CA ILE A 164 2.49 -9.50 -12.19
C ILE A 164 2.41 -8.72 -13.51
N PRO A 165 3.49 -8.66 -14.30
CA PRO A 165 3.45 -8.01 -15.61
C PRO A 165 2.51 -8.76 -16.56
N ALA A 166 1.67 -8.02 -17.29
CA ALA A 166 0.78 -8.54 -18.32
C ALA A 166 0.60 -7.49 -19.43
N GLN A 167 0.24 -7.95 -20.63
CA GLN A 167 0.23 -7.12 -21.86
C GLN A 167 -0.76 -5.95 -21.77
N GLU A 168 -1.95 -6.18 -21.22
CA GLU A 168 -3.01 -5.16 -21.06
C GLU A 168 -2.81 -4.27 -19.82
N GLY A 169 -1.71 -4.46 -19.10
CA GLY A 169 -1.37 -3.79 -17.84
C GLY A 169 -1.21 -4.78 -16.69
N PRO A 170 -0.43 -4.43 -15.64
CA PRO A 170 -0.14 -5.38 -14.57
C PRO A 170 -1.37 -5.86 -13.82
N ILE A 171 -1.39 -7.15 -13.50
CA ILE A 171 -2.28 -7.68 -12.46
C ILE A 171 -1.73 -7.16 -11.14
N LEU A 172 -2.57 -6.48 -10.36
CA LEU A 172 -2.19 -5.86 -9.09
C LEU A 172 -3.18 -6.23 -7.99
N VAL A 173 -2.75 -7.08 -7.09
CA VAL A 173 -3.40 -7.30 -5.80
C VAL A 173 -2.73 -6.37 -4.80
N ASP A 174 -3.49 -5.47 -4.18
CA ASP A 174 -3.06 -4.61 -3.08
C ASP A 174 -4.14 -4.68 -2.00
N MET A 175 -3.92 -5.57 -1.03
CA MET A 175 -4.94 -5.94 -0.06
C MET A 175 -4.45 -5.85 1.39
N ALA A 176 -5.34 -5.35 2.24
CA ALA A 176 -5.23 -5.43 3.69
C ALA A 176 -5.59 -6.85 4.19
N MET A 177 -5.14 -7.20 5.39
CA MET A 177 -5.54 -8.46 6.06
C MET A 177 -6.89 -8.35 6.77
N SER A 178 -7.40 -7.14 6.96
CA SER A 178 -8.81 -6.86 7.23
C SER A 178 -9.63 -6.86 5.93
N LEU A 179 -10.89 -7.27 5.97
CA LEU A 179 -11.79 -7.25 4.80
C LEU A 179 -11.95 -5.83 4.21
N PHE A 180 -11.91 -4.80 5.05
CA PHE A 180 -11.82 -3.40 4.65
C PHE A 180 -10.71 -2.71 5.44
N SER A 181 -9.80 -2.02 4.75
CA SER A 181 -8.79 -1.22 5.43
C SER A 181 -9.42 -0.07 6.22
N TYR A 182 -8.74 0.42 7.26
CA TYR A 182 -9.19 1.58 8.04
C TYR A 182 -9.49 2.80 7.17
N GLY A 183 -8.64 3.11 6.19
CA GLY A 183 -8.90 4.21 5.26
C GLY A 183 -10.17 4.00 4.43
N LYS A 184 -10.54 2.75 4.12
CA LYS A 184 -11.81 2.45 3.43
C LYS A 184 -13.00 2.57 4.39
N LEU A 185 -12.87 2.09 5.63
CA LEU A 185 -13.88 2.28 6.68
C LEU A 185 -14.15 3.77 6.94
N GLU A 186 -13.10 4.60 7.04
CA GLU A 186 -13.23 6.05 7.19
C GLU A 186 -13.97 6.70 6.02
N THR A 187 -13.77 6.22 4.80
CA THR A 187 -14.55 6.68 3.63
C THR A 187 -16.03 6.34 3.77
N TYR A 188 -16.37 5.07 4.05
CA TYR A 188 -17.78 4.66 4.21
C TYR A 188 -18.47 5.39 5.36
N ALA A 189 -17.77 5.58 6.49
CA ALA A 189 -18.30 6.33 7.63
C ALA A 189 -18.53 7.81 7.30
N ARG A 190 -17.64 8.44 6.51
CA ARG A 190 -17.81 9.84 6.06
C ARG A 190 -18.94 10.00 5.06
N GLU A 191 -19.12 9.02 4.18
CA GLU A 191 -20.19 8.99 3.17
C GLU A 191 -21.55 8.55 3.74
N ASP A 192 -21.59 8.20 5.03
CA ASP A 192 -22.77 7.69 5.74
C ASP A 192 -23.46 6.54 4.98
N CYS A 193 -22.66 5.63 4.42
CA CYS A 193 -23.15 4.50 3.63
C CYS A 193 -22.68 3.16 4.19
N PRO A 194 -23.54 2.11 4.13
CA PRO A 194 -23.19 0.80 4.66
C PRO A 194 -22.14 0.10 3.81
N LEU A 195 -21.32 -0.72 4.45
CA LEU A 195 -20.41 -1.63 3.76
C LEU A 195 -21.20 -2.64 2.92
N PRO A 196 -20.70 -3.03 1.73
CA PRO A 196 -21.42 -3.98 0.87
C PRO A 196 -21.57 -5.36 1.54
N VAL A 197 -20.59 -5.74 2.35
CA VAL A 197 -20.58 -6.96 3.17
C VAL A 197 -20.17 -6.62 4.59
N THR A 198 -20.42 -7.54 5.53
CA THR A 198 -20.03 -7.39 6.93
C THR A 198 -18.54 -7.10 7.06
N GLY A 199 -18.17 -6.01 7.72
CA GLY A 199 -16.79 -5.55 7.79
C GLY A 199 -16.09 -5.77 9.13
N GLY A 200 -16.84 -6.09 10.20
CA GLY A 200 -16.30 -6.14 11.55
C GLY A 200 -17.40 -6.32 12.59
N TYR A 201 -17.06 -5.95 13.82
CA TYR A 201 -17.94 -6.03 14.98
C TYR A 201 -18.25 -4.64 15.52
N ASP A 202 -19.42 -4.46 16.12
CA ASP A 202 -19.75 -3.29 16.95
C ASP A 202 -19.19 -3.44 18.39
N GLN A 203 -19.58 -2.54 19.29
CA GLN A 203 -19.14 -2.56 20.70
C GLN A 203 -19.79 -3.70 21.50
N GLU A 204 -20.98 -4.14 21.11
CA GLU A 204 -21.72 -5.27 21.67
C GLU A 204 -21.19 -6.62 21.17
N GLY A 205 -20.29 -6.60 20.17
CA GLY A 205 -19.68 -7.79 19.58
C GLY A 205 -20.53 -8.50 18.54
N GLN A 206 -21.54 -7.82 17.99
CA GLN A 206 -22.31 -8.30 16.85
C GLN A 206 -21.64 -7.91 15.54
N LEU A 207 -21.79 -8.77 14.53
CA LEU A 207 -21.29 -8.50 13.19
C LEU A 207 -22.07 -7.34 12.55
N THR A 208 -21.37 -6.38 11.95
CA THR A 208 -21.98 -5.18 11.38
C THR A 208 -21.43 -4.80 10.00
N LYS A 209 -22.26 -4.07 9.24
CA LYS A 209 -21.91 -3.38 8.00
C LYS A 209 -21.71 -1.87 8.21
N ASP A 210 -21.87 -1.38 9.43
CA ASP A 210 -21.65 0.02 9.77
C ASP A 210 -20.17 0.29 10.00
N ALA A 211 -19.55 1.07 9.11
CA ALA A 211 -18.13 1.41 9.19
C ALA A 211 -17.79 2.26 10.43
N ALA A 212 -18.68 3.15 10.87
CA ALA A 212 -18.45 3.98 12.06
C ALA A 212 -18.42 3.11 13.33
N GLN A 213 -19.32 2.14 13.45
CA GLN A 213 -19.33 1.20 14.57
C GLN A 213 -18.04 0.35 14.64
N ILE A 214 -17.52 -0.10 13.49
CA ILE A 214 -16.28 -0.87 13.41
C ILE A 214 -15.07 -0.02 13.81
N LEU A 215 -15.03 1.25 13.38
CA LEU A 215 -13.97 2.19 13.76
C LEU A 215 -13.97 2.46 15.27
N LEU A 216 -15.16 2.59 15.87
CA LEU A 216 -15.33 2.77 17.32
C LEU A 216 -14.92 1.54 18.12
N SER A 217 -15.34 0.35 17.68
CA SER A 217 -15.00 -0.91 18.36
C SER A 217 -13.54 -1.31 18.17
N LYS A 218 -12.89 -0.84 17.09
CA LYS A 218 -11.57 -1.26 16.61
C LYS A 218 -11.49 -2.77 16.36
N ARG A 219 -12.59 -3.35 15.88
CA ARG A 219 -12.71 -4.79 15.61
C ARG A 219 -13.06 -5.05 14.14
N PRO A 220 -12.18 -4.69 13.19
CA PRO A 220 -12.39 -5.07 11.79
C PRO A 220 -12.28 -6.60 11.64
N LEU A 221 -13.06 -7.16 10.72
CA LEU A 221 -13.07 -8.58 10.44
C LEU A 221 -11.85 -8.95 9.58
N PRO A 222 -11.04 -9.95 9.97
CA PRO A 222 -9.97 -10.45 9.12
C PRO A 222 -10.52 -11.08 7.82
N ILE A 223 -9.84 -10.88 6.70
CA ILE A 223 -10.20 -11.49 5.43
C ILE A 223 -10.12 -13.02 5.54
N GLY A 224 -11.21 -13.72 5.18
CA GLY A 224 -11.25 -15.17 5.31
C GLY A 224 -11.07 -15.67 6.76
N PHE A 225 -11.48 -14.87 7.75
CA PHE A 225 -11.51 -15.24 9.17
C PHE A 225 -10.13 -15.64 9.72
N TRP A 226 -9.95 -16.87 10.20
CA TRP A 226 -8.66 -17.36 10.68
C TRP A 226 -7.55 -17.30 9.63
N LYS A 227 -7.88 -17.38 8.33
CA LYS A 227 -6.87 -17.29 7.26
C LYS A 227 -6.17 -15.93 7.23
N GLY A 228 -6.93 -14.83 7.32
CA GLY A 228 -6.38 -13.47 7.34
C GLY A 228 -5.56 -13.20 8.59
N THR A 229 -5.99 -13.72 9.75
CA THR A 229 -5.19 -13.63 10.99
C THR A 229 -3.86 -14.38 10.85
N SER A 230 -3.90 -15.62 10.36
CA SER A 230 -2.69 -16.42 10.16
C SER A 230 -1.72 -15.80 9.17
N LEU A 231 -2.24 -15.25 8.06
CA LEU A 231 -1.42 -14.58 7.06
C LEU A 231 -0.81 -13.29 7.63
N ALA A 232 -1.58 -12.47 8.35
CA ALA A 232 -1.06 -11.27 8.99
C ALA A 232 0.09 -11.57 9.96
N LEU A 233 -0.05 -12.63 10.77
CA LEU A 233 1.00 -13.06 11.71
C LEU A 233 2.26 -13.54 10.97
N ALA A 234 2.11 -14.35 9.92
CA ALA A 234 3.24 -14.84 9.14
C ALA A 234 4.00 -13.68 8.47
N LEU A 235 3.28 -12.76 7.82
CA LEU A 235 3.87 -11.58 7.18
C LEU A 235 4.65 -10.71 8.18
N ASP A 236 4.11 -10.52 9.39
CA ASP A 236 4.78 -9.79 10.48
C ASP A 236 6.12 -10.42 10.87
N LEU A 237 6.07 -11.72 11.19
CA LEU A 237 7.24 -12.43 11.70
C LEU A 237 8.32 -12.55 10.61
N ILE A 238 7.94 -12.77 9.36
CA ILE A 238 8.89 -12.81 8.25
C ILE A 238 9.52 -11.41 8.05
N ALA A 239 8.73 -10.34 8.02
CA ALA A 239 9.26 -8.98 7.82
C ALA A 239 10.24 -8.58 8.93
N ALA A 240 9.87 -8.81 10.19
CA ALA A 240 10.73 -8.51 11.33
C ALA A 240 12.01 -9.37 11.34
N SER A 241 11.88 -10.67 11.06
CA SER A 241 13.02 -11.61 11.07
C SER A 241 14.02 -11.34 9.94
N LEU A 242 13.51 -11.10 8.73
CA LEU A 242 14.36 -10.81 7.57
C LEU A 242 15.05 -9.47 7.72
N SER A 243 14.39 -8.43 8.22
CA SER A 243 15.00 -7.10 8.37
C SER A 243 15.83 -6.94 9.65
N GLY A 244 15.67 -7.84 10.63
CA GLY A 244 16.15 -7.62 12.00
C GLY A 244 15.43 -6.43 12.67
N GLY A 245 14.19 -6.18 12.27
CA GLY A 245 13.36 -5.07 12.71
C GLY A 245 12.37 -5.45 13.82
N ARG A 246 11.39 -4.58 14.05
CA ARG A 246 10.35 -4.80 15.07
C ARG A 246 9.20 -5.59 14.49
N THR A 247 8.62 -6.47 15.30
CA THR A 247 7.32 -7.12 15.07
C THR A 247 6.17 -6.15 15.37
N THR A 248 4.96 -6.47 14.91
CA THR A 248 3.72 -5.72 15.17
C THR A 248 3.54 -5.49 16.67
N ARG A 249 3.76 -6.53 17.49
CA ARG A 249 3.70 -6.44 18.96
C ARG A 249 4.71 -5.42 19.52
N SER A 250 5.91 -5.34 18.95
CA SER A 250 6.96 -4.42 19.40
C SER A 250 6.75 -2.98 18.89
N VAL A 251 6.16 -2.81 17.70
CA VAL A 251 5.73 -1.49 17.22
C VAL A 251 4.58 -0.96 18.09
N GLY A 252 3.66 -1.83 18.50
CA GLY A 252 2.53 -1.47 19.36
C GLY A 252 2.90 -0.98 20.77
N THR A 253 4.16 -1.11 21.21
CA THR A 253 4.62 -0.53 22.49
C THR A 253 5.17 0.90 22.33
N LEU A 254 5.23 1.42 21.10
CA LEU A 254 5.69 2.77 20.80
C LEU A 254 4.54 3.77 20.91
N GLN A 255 4.89 5.05 21.03
CA GLN A 255 3.90 6.14 21.10
C GLN A 255 3.21 6.43 19.74
N ALA A 256 3.87 6.06 18.63
CA ALA A 256 3.37 6.23 17.28
C ALA A 256 3.70 5.00 16.42
N GLU A 257 2.96 4.80 15.34
CA GLU A 257 3.30 3.80 14.33
C GLU A 257 4.56 4.24 13.56
N THR A 258 5.70 3.73 14.01
CA THR A 258 7.00 4.00 13.40
C THR A 258 7.94 2.80 13.63
N GLN A 259 9.08 2.80 12.96
CA GLN A 259 10.07 1.73 13.02
C GLN A 259 9.50 0.38 12.61
N VAL A 260 8.59 0.40 11.63
CA VAL A 260 7.99 -0.80 11.03
C VAL A 260 9.02 -1.54 10.17
N SER A 261 8.67 -2.77 9.80
CA SER A 261 9.47 -3.67 8.98
C SER A 261 8.75 -3.96 7.66
N GLN A 262 9.48 -3.89 6.56
CA GLN A 262 8.99 -4.05 5.19
C GLN A 262 9.85 -5.05 4.41
N VAL A 263 9.25 -5.74 3.46
CA VAL A 263 9.97 -6.66 2.55
C VAL A 263 9.57 -6.37 1.12
N PHE A 264 10.54 -6.37 0.23
CA PHE A 264 10.42 -6.13 -1.20
C PHE A 264 11.09 -7.27 -1.95
N LEU A 265 10.33 -8.03 -2.71
CA LEU A 265 10.80 -9.16 -3.49
C LEU A 265 10.47 -8.93 -4.97
N SER A 266 11.45 -9.18 -5.83
CA SER A 266 11.35 -9.01 -7.27
C SER A 266 11.85 -10.26 -7.98
N PHE A 267 11.13 -10.73 -9.01
CA PHE A 267 11.56 -11.80 -9.90
C PHE A 267 11.59 -11.29 -11.34
N ASN A 268 12.77 -11.24 -11.95
CA ASN A 268 12.94 -10.79 -13.32
C ASN A 268 12.54 -11.89 -14.31
N LEU A 269 11.55 -11.63 -15.15
CA LEU A 269 11.07 -12.60 -16.14
C LEU A 269 11.87 -12.55 -17.45
N CYS A 270 12.61 -11.47 -17.72
CA CYS A 270 13.36 -11.31 -18.99
C CYS A 270 14.40 -12.41 -19.23
N GLY A 271 14.94 -13.02 -18.16
CA GLY A 271 15.93 -14.08 -18.25
C GLY A 271 15.37 -15.46 -18.62
N PHE A 272 14.04 -15.62 -18.65
CA PHE A 272 13.41 -16.92 -18.88
C PHE A 272 13.32 -17.23 -20.38
N SER A 273 13.82 -18.40 -20.79
CA SER A 273 13.83 -18.83 -22.19
C SER A 273 12.44 -19.01 -22.78
N ASP A 274 11.42 -19.22 -21.94
CA ASP A 274 10.01 -19.40 -22.27
C ASP A 274 9.15 -18.15 -21.98
N ARG A 275 9.75 -16.97 -21.82
CA ARG A 275 9.06 -15.70 -21.51
C ARG A 275 7.82 -15.42 -22.37
N LYS A 276 7.88 -15.70 -23.67
CA LYS A 276 6.73 -15.52 -24.59
C LYS A 276 5.59 -16.49 -24.30
N ASN A 277 5.92 -17.73 -23.90
CA ASN A 277 4.90 -18.70 -23.51
C ASN A 277 4.24 -18.26 -22.19
N ILE A 278 5.02 -17.79 -21.23
CA ILE A 278 4.49 -17.24 -19.97
C ILE A 278 3.50 -16.10 -20.24
N GLU A 279 3.84 -15.17 -21.14
CA GLU A 279 2.93 -14.08 -21.52
C GLU A 279 1.61 -14.60 -22.07
N LYS A 280 1.69 -15.59 -22.96
CA LYS A 280 0.53 -16.20 -23.61
C LYS A 280 -0.37 -16.90 -22.61
N GLU A 281 0.21 -17.64 -21.65
CA GLU A 281 -0.56 -18.33 -20.61
C GLU A 281 -1.23 -17.35 -19.64
N ILE A 282 -0.54 -16.25 -19.28
CA ILE A 282 -1.15 -15.18 -18.48
C ILE A 282 -2.34 -14.58 -19.25
N GLN A 283 -2.16 -14.22 -20.52
CA GLN A 283 -3.22 -13.63 -21.32
C GLN A 283 -4.41 -14.59 -21.48
N ALA A 284 -4.15 -15.87 -21.79
CA ALA A 284 -5.19 -16.88 -21.89
C ALA A 284 -5.99 -17.04 -20.59
N THR A 285 -5.32 -16.97 -19.43
CA THR A 285 -5.97 -17.00 -18.12
C THR A 285 -6.87 -15.77 -17.89
N LEU A 286 -6.42 -14.58 -18.29
CA LEU A 286 -7.21 -13.36 -18.17
C LEU A 286 -8.44 -13.37 -19.09
N ASP A 287 -8.28 -13.89 -20.30
CA ASP A 287 -9.37 -14.03 -21.27
C ASP A 287 -10.40 -15.06 -20.81
N ASP A 288 -9.96 -16.20 -20.25
CA ASP A 288 -10.84 -17.21 -19.63
C ASP A 288 -11.61 -16.62 -18.45
N LEU A 289 -10.94 -15.88 -17.56
CA LEU A 289 -11.58 -15.20 -16.44
C LEU A 289 -12.71 -14.27 -16.90
N ARG A 290 -12.49 -13.47 -17.95
CA ARG A 290 -13.49 -12.53 -18.49
C ARG A 290 -14.68 -13.23 -19.15
N GLN A 291 -14.53 -14.47 -19.59
CA GLN A 291 -15.60 -15.29 -20.17
C GLN A 291 -16.53 -15.88 -19.10
N SER A 292 -16.20 -15.74 -17.81
CA SER A 292 -17.07 -16.17 -16.72
C SER A 292 -18.45 -15.52 -16.81
N GLU A 293 -19.50 -16.34 -16.67
CA GLU A 293 -20.87 -15.85 -16.61
C GLU A 293 -21.04 -14.93 -15.39
N PRO A 294 -21.43 -13.66 -15.58
CA PRO A 294 -21.52 -12.73 -14.48
C PRO A 294 -22.76 -13.01 -13.64
N VAL A 295 -22.60 -12.97 -12.31
CA VAL A 295 -23.70 -13.18 -11.36
C VAL A 295 -24.81 -12.12 -11.52
N ASP A 296 -24.43 -10.90 -11.88
CA ASP A 296 -25.33 -9.83 -12.31
C ASP A 296 -25.11 -9.61 -13.80
N GLY A 297 -26.14 -9.77 -14.63
CA GLY A 297 -26.04 -9.73 -16.09
C GLY A 297 -25.46 -8.42 -16.66
N ASN A 298 -25.39 -7.35 -15.86
CA ASN A 298 -24.77 -6.08 -16.24
C ASN A 298 -23.32 -5.90 -15.74
N ALA A 299 -22.83 -6.81 -14.91
CA ALA A 299 -21.48 -6.74 -14.35
C ALA A 299 -20.46 -7.40 -15.29
N THR A 300 -19.32 -6.72 -15.49
CA THR A 300 -18.16 -7.33 -16.16
C THR A 300 -17.28 -7.99 -15.10
N VAL A 301 -16.91 -9.26 -15.31
CA VAL A 301 -15.87 -9.94 -14.51
C VAL A 301 -14.52 -9.34 -14.86
N ARG A 302 -13.70 -9.06 -13.84
CA ARG A 302 -12.46 -8.29 -13.97
C ARG A 302 -11.34 -8.92 -13.20
N PHE A 303 -10.11 -8.75 -13.67
CA PHE A 303 -8.92 -9.09 -12.89
C PHE A 303 -8.48 -7.92 -11.99
N PRO A 304 -7.73 -8.19 -10.90
CA PRO A 304 -7.23 -7.15 -10.01
C PRO A 304 -6.31 -6.16 -10.75
N GLY A 305 -6.67 -4.88 -10.76
CA GLY A 305 -5.89 -3.82 -11.42
C GLY A 305 -6.40 -3.38 -12.79
N GLU A 306 -7.30 -4.13 -13.43
CA GLU A 306 -7.76 -3.88 -14.81
C GLU A 306 -8.32 -2.46 -15.03
N ASN A 307 -9.10 -1.94 -14.08
CA ASN A 307 -9.69 -0.60 -14.19
C ASN A 307 -8.73 0.56 -13.95
N ARG A 308 -7.50 0.29 -13.49
CA ARG A 308 -6.55 1.34 -13.08
C ARG A 308 -6.29 2.33 -14.21
N GLN A 309 -6.00 1.83 -15.42
CA GLN A 309 -5.68 2.69 -16.56
C GLN A 309 -6.85 3.59 -16.98
N LYS A 310 -8.08 3.05 -16.93
CA LYS A 310 -9.31 3.81 -17.19
C LYS A 310 -9.47 4.96 -16.20
N ILE A 311 -9.33 4.67 -14.90
CA ILE A 311 -9.43 5.68 -13.83
C ILE A 311 -8.33 6.73 -13.98
N ARG A 312 -7.08 6.30 -14.21
CA ARG A 312 -5.94 7.20 -14.45
C ARG A 312 -6.21 8.15 -15.63
N SER A 313 -6.69 7.61 -16.75
CA SER A 313 -7.01 8.40 -17.95
C SER A 313 -8.14 9.40 -17.72
N GLU A 314 -9.19 8.99 -16.99
CA GLU A 314 -10.27 9.90 -16.61
C GLU A 314 -9.76 11.02 -15.71
N ASN A 315 -8.98 10.70 -14.68
CA ASN A 315 -8.45 11.68 -13.73
C ASN A 315 -7.41 12.61 -14.36
N LEU A 316 -6.62 12.15 -15.33
CA LEU A 316 -5.74 13.01 -16.12
C LEU A 316 -6.53 14.05 -16.92
N ARG A 317 -7.65 13.64 -17.53
CA ARG A 317 -8.48 14.52 -18.37
C ARG A 317 -9.37 15.47 -17.56
N LEU A 318 -9.97 14.97 -16.49
CA LEU A 318 -10.99 15.70 -15.72
C LEU A 318 -10.45 16.32 -14.42
N GLY A 319 -9.25 15.94 -13.99
CA GLY A 319 -8.75 16.17 -12.64
C GLY A 319 -9.15 15.06 -11.66
N ILE A 320 -8.35 14.92 -10.61
CA ILE A 320 -8.49 13.93 -9.55
C ILE A 320 -9.65 14.34 -8.63
N PRO A 321 -10.66 13.48 -8.39
CA PRO A 321 -11.73 13.79 -7.45
C PRO A 321 -11.20 13.78 -6.02
N VAL A 322 -11.48 14.85 -5.28
CA VAL A 322 -11.11 15.02 -3.88
C VAL A 322 -12.30 15.55 -3.10
N ASP A 323 -12.45 15.11 -1.86
CA ASP A 323 -13.38 15.73 -0.93
C ASP A 323 -12.96 17.16 -0.61
N THR A 324 -13.91 18.10 -0.62
CA THR A 324 -13.60 19.52 -0.42
C THR A 324 -12.94 19.78 0.94
N THR A 325 -13.35 19.06 1.99
CA THR A 325 -12.79 19.23 3.34
C THR A 325 -11.33 18.77 3.39
N ILE A 326 -11.01 17.66 2.71
CA ILE A 326 -9.64 17.14 2.61
C ILE A 326 -8.76 18.12 1.84
N TRP A 327 -9.24 18.64 0.71
CA TRP A 327 -8.45 19.59 -0.06
C TRP A 327 -8.21 20.91 0.69
N GLN A 328 -9.23 21.43 1.38
CA GLN A 328 -9.07 22.63 2.24
C GLN A 328 -8.09 22.39 3.38
N ALA A 329 -8.12 21.21 4.00
CA ALA A 329 -7.13 20.84 5.02
C ALA A 329 -5.70 20.84 4.46
N ILE A 330 -5.49 20.37 3.21
CA ILE A 330 -4.17 20.40 2.56
C ILE A 330 -3.72 21.83 2.24
N LEU A 331 -4.63 22.70 1.80
CA LEU A 331 -4.33 24.11 1.52
C LEU A 331 -3.94 24.90 2.76
N ALA A 332 -4.39 24.48 3.94
CA ALA A 332 -4.10 25.12 5.22
C ALA A 332 -2.73 24.75 5.84
N LEU A 333 -1.97 23.82 5.24
CA LEU A 333 -0.67 23.31 5.74
C LEU A 333 0.56 24.11 5.28
#